data_AF-A5Z4H5-F1
#
_entry.id   AF-A5Z4H5-F1
#
_cell.length_a   1.000
_cell.length_b   1.000
_cell.length_c   1.000
_cell.angle_alpha   90.00
_cell.angle_beta   90.00
_cell.angle_gamma   90.00
#
_symmetry.space_group_name_H-M   'P 1'
#
loop_
_entity.id
_entity.type
_entity.pdbx_description
1 polymer ?
#
loop_
_entity_poly.entity_id
_entity_poly.type
_entity_poly.pdbx_seq_one_letter_code
_entity_poly.pdbx_strand_id
1 'polypeptide(L)'
;MVTYNDNSKISLCNKYSLETHLNRLLSKKVWLKSGAYLIIEPTEALTVIDVNTGKADLKTNKESTFKKINLEAAKEIALQMKLRNISGIIIVDFINMSNNKDYDILTHEMSEYLTNDFSISNVVDITKLGLMELTRKKKEKSLEEIVNEKKDDN
;
A
#
# COMPACT_ATOMS: atom_id res chain seq x y z
N MET A 1 25.33 9.03 -11.44
CA MET A 1 25.15 7.64 -11.89
C MET A 1 26.02 6.77 -11.00
N VAL A 2 25.45 5.95 -10.13
CA VAL A 2 26.24 5.16 -9.17
C VAL A 2 26.84 3.96 -9.91
N THR A 3 28.14 3.99 -10.18
CA THR A 3 28.88 2.88 -10.79
C THR A 3 29.54 2.02 -9.71
N TYR A 4 29.07 0.79 -9.56
CA TYR A 4 29.74 -0.26 -8.79
C TYR A 4 30.61 -1.08 -9.74
N ASN A 5 31.90 -1.20 -9.43
CA ASN A 5 32.88 -1.91 -10.26
C ASN A 5 32.85 -3.40 -9.91
N ASP A 6 31.92 -4.14 -10.52
CA ASP A 6 31.94 -5.59 -10.58
C ASP A 6 32.18 -5.96 -12.05
N ASN A 7 33.13 -6.87 -12.33
CA ASN A 7 33.48 -7.33 -13.68
C ASN A 7 32.34 -8.13 -14.36
N SER A 8 31.10 -7.96 -13.91
CA SER A 8 29.90 -8.55 -14.49
C SER A 8 29.38 -7.68 -15.64
N LYS A 9 29.23 -8.28 -16.83
CA LYS A 9 28.60 -7.65 -18.01
C LYS A 9 27.10 -7.35 -17.83
N ILE A 10 26.56 -7.48 -16.62
CA ILE A 10 25.14 -7.34 -16.29
C ILE A 10 25.00 -6.10 -15.42
N SER A 11 24.17 -5.15 -15.84
CA SER A 11 23.89 -3.95 -15.05
C SER A 11 23.27 -4.32 -13.68
N LEU A 12 23.54 -3.52 -12.64
CA LEU A 12 22.90 -3.70 -11.34
C LEU A 12 21.36 -3.68 -11.45
N CYS A 13 20.82 -2.84 -12.33
CA CYS A 13 19.39 -2.78 -12.60
C CYS A 13 18.83 -4.14 -13.04
N ASN A 14 19.54 -4.82 -13.94
CA ASN A 14 19.15 -6.13 -14.43
C ASN A 14 19.37 -7.21 -13.36
N LYS A 15 20.50 -7.15 -12.65
CA LYS A 15 20.82 -8.09 -11.55
C LYS A 15 19.74 -8.13 -10.48
N TYR A 16 19.14 -6.98 -10.16
CA TYR A 16 18.09 -6.86 -9.14
C TYR A 16 16.68 -6.70 -9.71
N SER A 17 16.49 -6.87 -11.03
CA SER A 17 15.19 -6.74 -11.70
C SER A 17 14.44 -5.44 -11.33
N LEU A 18 15.19 -4.32 -11.23
CA LEU A 18 14.65 -3.05 -10.73
C LEU A 18 13.50 -2.52 -11.59
N GLU A 19 13.58 -2.71 -12.91
CA GLU A 19 12.53 -2.29 -13.84
C GLU A 19 11.21 -3.04 -13.60
N THR A 20 11.27 -4.36 -13.39
CA THR A 20 10.11 -5.18 -13.03
C THR A 20 9.49 -4.71 -11.72
N HIS A 21 10.31 -4.42 -10.71
CA HIS A 21 9.82 -3.92 -9.43
C HIS A 21 9.20 -2.52 -9.56
N LEU A 22 9.81 -1.63 -10.35
CA LEU A 22 9.29 -0.31 -10.61
C LEU A 22 7.93 -0.37 -11.32
N ASN A 23 7.81 -1.17 -12.38
CA ASN A 23 6.55 -1.38 -13.08
C ASN A 23 5.45 -1.93 -12.16
N ARG A 24 5.81 -2.81 -11.22
CA ARG A 24 4.88 -3.30 -10.19
C ARG A 24 4.46 -2.20 -9.21
N LEU A 25 5.37 -1.31 -8.83
CA LEU A 25 5.05 -0.15 -7.97
C LEU A 25 4.21 0.91 -8.67
N LEU A 26 4.27 0.99 -10.00
CA LEU A 26 3.42 1.88 -10.80
C LEU A 26 2.05 1.27 -11.12
N SER A 27 1.88 -0.05 -10.93
CA SER A 27 0.57 -0.69 -11.08
C SER A 27 -0.39 -0.23 -10.00
N LYS A 28 -1.61 0.17 -10.40
CA LYS A 28 -2.72 0.44 -9.47
C LYS A 28 -3.06 -0.79 -8.62
N LYS A 29 -2.94 -1.98 -9.19
CA LYS A 29 -3.28 -3.25 -8.54
C LYS A 29 -2.07 -3.88 -7.86
N VAL A 30 -2.21 -4.25 -6.59
CA VAL A 30 -1.19 -4.95 -5.80
C VAL A 30 -1.76 -6.27 -5.28
N TRP A 31 -1.17 -7.39 -5.67
CA TRP A 31 -1.61 -8.71 -5.22
C TRP A 31 -1.06 -9.04 -3.82
N LEU A 32 -1.93 -9.59 -2.98
CA LEU A 32 -1.61 -10.16 -1.68
C LEU A 32 -1.31 -11.67 -1.82
N LYS A 33 -0.61 -12.25 -0.84
CA LYS A 33 -0.25 -13.68 -0.86
C LYS A 33 -1.48 -14.57 -0.74
N SER A 34 -2.52 -14.09 -0.08
CA SER A 34 -3.81 -14.79 0.01
C SER A 34 -4.57 -14.88 -1.32
N GLY A 35 -4.17 -14.14 -2.37
CA GLY A 35 -4.93 -14.03 -3.62
C GLY A 35 -5.97 -12.90 -3.62
N ALA A 36 -6.10 -12.20 -2.49
CA ALA A 36 -6.70 -10.87 -2.42
C ALA A 36 -5.80 -9.83 -3.11
N TYR A 37 -6.30 -8.61 -3.28
CA TYR A 37 -5.52 -7.53 -3.88
C TYR A 37 -5.97 -6.15 -3.39
N LEU A 38 -5.05 -5.19 -3.45
CA LEU A 38 -5.31 -3.77 -3.24
C LEU A 38 -5.51 -3.08 -4.58
N ILE A 39 -6.37 -2.08 -4.62
CA ILE A 39 -6.41 -1.06 -5.66
C ILE A 39 -6.00 0.25 -5.02
N ILE A 40 -4.93 0.88 -5.53
CA ILE A 40 -4.40 2.14 -5.02
C ILE A 40 -4.64 3.21 -6.08
N GLU A 41 -5.42 4.23 -5.74
CA GLU A 41 -5.78 5.33 -6.65
C GLU A 41 -5.53 6.69 -6.00
N PRO A 42 -4.49 7.41 -6.44
CA PRO A 42 -4.36 8.81 -6.07
C PRO A 42 -5.39 9.65 -6.81
N THR A 43 -5.94 10.61 -6.08
CA THR A 43 -6.76 11.71 -6.60
C THR A 43 -6.05 13.03 -6.37
N GLU A 44 -6.67 14.14 -6.73
CA GLU A 44 -6.11 15.48 -6.51
C GLU A 44 -5.85 15.78 -5.03
N ALA A 45 -6.78 15.39 -4.15
CA ALA A 45 -6.74 15.78 -2.74
C ALA A 45 -6.25 14.66 -1.80
N LEU A 46 -6.51 13.40 -2.15
CA LEU A 46 -6.26 12.24 -1.28
C LEU A 46 -5.98 10.98 -2.08
N THR A 47 -5.45 9.95 -1.43
CA THR A 47 -5.29 8.61 -2.03
C THR A 47 -6.33 7.65 -1.46
N VAL A 48 -7.04 6.94 -2.32
CA VAL A 48 -7.98 5.88 -1.92
C VAL A 48 -7.32 4.53 -2.11
N ILE A 49 -7.53 3.62 -1.16
CA ILE A 49 -7.04 2.24 -1.23
C ILE A 49 -8.17 1.27 -0.92
N ASP A 50 -8.52 0.41 -1.87
CA ASP A 50 -9.59 -0.59 -1.71
C ASP A 50 -9.03 -2.00 -1.52
N VAL A 51 -9.54 -2.72 -0.51
CA VAL A 51 -9.16 -4.11 -0.24
C VAL A 51 -10.18 -5.08 -0.85
N ASN A 52 -9.73 -5.88 -1.81
CA ASN A 52 -10.58 -6.82 -2.54
C ASN A 52 -10.19 -8.27 -2.28
N THR A 53 -11.17 -9.14 -2.03
CA THR A 53 -10.95 -10.58 -1.75
C THR A 53 -10.41 -11.35 -2.96
N GLY A 54 -10.72 -10.92 -4.18
CA GLY A 54 -10.16 -11.49 -5.40
C GLY A 54 -10.31 -13.00 -5.51
N LYS A 55 -9.18 -13.71 -5.63
CA LYS A 55 -9.11 -15.18 -5.72
C LYS A 55 -8.84 -15.86 -4.36
N ALA A 56 -8.98 -15.13 -3.26
CA ALA A 56 -8.74 -15.69 -1.95
C ALA A 56 -9.69 -16.86 -1.66
N ASP A 57 -9.16 -17.91 -1.04
CA ASP A 57 -9.93 -19.09 -0.65
C ASP A 57 -10.84 -18.75 0.53
N LEU A 58 -12.09 -18.42 0.22
CA LEU A 58 -13.14 -18.16 1.18
C LEU A 58 -13.71 -19.49 1.70
N LYS A 59 -12.90 -20.24 2.47
CA LYS A 59 -13.35 -21.44 3.18
C LYS A 59 -14.56 -21.12 4.10
N THR A 60 -15.17 -22.17 4.66
CA THR A 60 -16.44 -22.11 5.40
C THR A 60 -16.60 -20.99 6.43
N ASN A 61 -15.53 -20.48 7.05
CA ASN A 61 -15.58 -19.31 7.94
C ASN A 61 -15.14 -18.02 7.24
N LYS A 62 -16.11 -17.32 6.63
CA LYS A 62 -15.88 -16.05 5.91
C LYS A 62 -15.37 -14.93 6.80
N GLU A 63 -15.94 -14.76 8.00
CA GLU A 63 -15.54 -13.68 8.91
C GLU A 63 -14.06 -13.78 9.31
N SER A 64 -13.63 -14.98 9.70
CA SER A 64 -12.22 -15.22 10.04
C SER A 64 -11.27 -14.99 8.85
N THR A 65 -11.75 -15.23 7.63
CA THR A 65 -10.99 -15.04 6.40
C THR A 65 -10.88 -13.56 6.06
N PHE A 66 -11.95 -12.79 6.18
CA PHE A 66 -11.94 -11.34 5.96
C PHE A 66 -11.02 -10.62 6.92
N LYS A 67 -11.07 -10.98 8.21
CA LYS A 67 -10.12 -10.46 9.20
C LYS A 67 -8.66 -10.70 8.77
N LYS A 68 -8.32 -11.93 8.37
CA LYS A 68 -6.96 -12.28 7.93
C LYS A 68 -6.54 -11.48 6.70
N ILE A 69 -7.43 -11.32 5.73
CA ILE A 69 -7.17 -10.52 4.53
C ILE A 69 -6.95 -9.06 4.89
N ASN A 70 -7.78 -8.47 5.75
CA ASN A 70 -7.62 -7.07 6.19
C ASN A 70 -6.29 -6.85 6.93
N LEU A 71 -5.85 -7.78 7.78
CA LEU A 71 -4.56 -7.69 8.45
C LEU A 71 -3.38 -7.81 7.48
N GLU A 72 -3.47 -8.71 6.51
CA GLU A 72 -2.48 -8.79 5.42
C GLU A 72 -2.46 -7.50 4.59
N ALA A 73 -3.63 -6.97 4.26
CA ALA A 73 -3.79 -5.72 3.52
C ALA A 73 -3.18 -4.54 4.28
N ALA A 74 -3.46 -4.38 5.58
CA ALA A 74 -2.91 -3.30 6.40
C ALA A 74 -1.38 -3.27 6.35
N LYS A 75 -0.73 -4.44 6.47
CA LYS A 75 0.72 -4.57 6.36
C LYS A 75 1.24 -4.17 4.97
N GLU A 76 0.57 -4.62 3.91
CA GLU A 76 0.98 -4.29 2.54
C GLU A 76 0.74 -2.79 2.23
N ILE A 77 -0.34 -2.20 2.73
CA ILE A 77 -0.65 -0.78 2.58
C ILE A 77 0.47 0.07 3.18
N ALA A 78 0.89 -0.22 4.41
CA ALA A 78 2.00 0.49 5.05
C ALA A 78 3.30 0.38 4.24
N LEU A 79 3.57 -0.79 3.64
CA LEU A 79 4.71 -0.99 2.75
C LEU A 79 4.59 -0.17 1.46
N GLN A 80 3.42 -0.19 0.79
CA GLN A 80 3.18 0.55 -0.45
C GLN A 80 3.23 2.06 -0.23
N MET A 81 2.70 2.57 0.90
CA MET A 81 2.82 3.96 1.31
C MET A 81 4.28 4.41 1.34
N LYS A 82 5.16 3.58 1.93
CA LYS A 82 6.59 3.83 1.97
C LYS A 82 7.23 3.73 0.59
N LEU A 83 7.01 2.64 -0.16
CA LEU A 83 7.69 2.37 -1.44
C LEU A 83 7.29 3.34 -2.55
N ARG A 84 6.02 3.78 -2.58
CA ARG A 84 5.49 4.73 -3.57
C ARG A 84 5.57 6.19 -3.08
N ASN A 85 6.01 6.40 -1.85
CA ASN A 85 5.99 7.68 -1.16
C ASN A 85 4.61 8.38 -1.17
N ILE A 86 3.53 7.61 -1.00
CA ILE A 86 2.16 8.14 -0.87
C ILE A 86 2.11 8.99 0.41
N SER A 87 1.56 10.19 0.33
CA SER A 87 1.56 11.16 1.42
C SER A 87 0.28 11.99 1.41
N GLY A 88 0.00 12.72 2.48
CA GLY A 88 -1.23 13.49 2.66
C GLY A 88 -2.31 12.65 3.34
N ILE A 89 -3.55 12.87 2.91
CA ILE A 89 -4.73 12.14 3.38
C ILE A 89 -4.85 10.84 2.58
N ILE A 90 -5.02 9.73 3.28
CA ILE A 90 -5.18 8.41 2.69
C ILE A 90 -6.41 7.76 3.31
N ILE A 91 -7.31 7.25 2.47
CA ILE A 91 -8.55 6.59 2.89
C ILE A 91 -8.46 5.12 2.48
N VAL A 92 -8.70 4.21 3.42
CA VAL A 92 -8.66 2.78 3.16
C VAL A 92 -10.05 2.17 3.35
N ASP A 93 -10.57 1.55 2.31
CA ASP A 93 -11.80 0.75 2.34
C ASP A 93 -11.44 -0.73 2.58
N PHE A 94 -11.51 -1.14 3.84
CA PHE A 94 -11.30 -2.53 4.25
C PHE A 94 -12.55 -3.37 4.02
N ILE A 95 -12.39 -4.68 3.90
CA ILE A 95 -13.53 -5.60 3.80
C ILE A 95 -14.36 -5.50 5.08
N ASN A 96 -15.68 -5.33 4.94
CA ASN A 96 -16.60 -5.25 6.08
C ASN A 96 -16.46 -6.44 7.03
N MET A 97 -16.28 -6.13 8.32
CA MET A 97 -16.26 -7.10 9.42
C MET A 97 -17.49 -6.90 10.30
N SER A 98 -18.05 -7.98 10.84
CA SER A 98 -19.27 -7.94 11.68
C SER A 98 -19.01 -7.57 13.14
N ASN A 99 -17.77 -7.67 13.59
CA ASN A 99 -17.38 -7.53 14.99
C ASN A 99 -16.48 -6.31 15.20
N ASN A 100 -16.91 -5.37 16.04
CA ASN A 100 -16.14 -4.17 16.36
C ASN A 100 -14.75 -4.48 16.93
N LYS A 101 -14.58 -5.59 17.67
CA LYS A 101 -13.27 -6.00 18.18
C LYS A 101 -12.27 -6.29 17.07
N ASP A 102 -12.74 -6.73 15.90
CA ASP A 102 -11.86 -6.98 14.76
C ASP A 102 -11.38 -5.68 14.11
N TYR A 103 -12.21 -4.63 14.13
CA TYR A 103 -11.78 -3.28 13.76
C TYR A 103 -10.78 -2.69 14.75
N ASP A 104 -10.97 -2.89 16.06
CA ASP A 104 -10.00 -2.45 17.08
C ASP A 104 -8.62 -3.09 16.85
N ILE A 105 -8.60 -4.39 16.57
CA ILE A 105 -7.38 -5.13 16.26
C ILE A 105 -6.75 -4.61 14.96
N LEU A 106 -7.55 -4.38 13.92
CA LEU A 106 -7.06 -3.86 12.64
C LEU A 106 -6.44 -2.46 12.79
N THR A 107 -7.09 -1.57 13.55
CA THR A 107 -6.60 -0.22 13.85
C THR A 107 -5.28 -0.26 14.62
N HIS A 108 -5.19 -1.14 15.62
CA HIS A 108 -3.96 -1.33 16.39
C HIS A 108 -2.82 -1.82 15.51
N GLU A 109 -3.05 -2.89 14.74
CA GLU A 109 -2.05 -3.46 13.84
C GLU A 109 -1.61 -2.46 12.77
N MET A 110 -2.54 -1.70 12.18
CA MET A 110 -2.21 -0.67 11.21
C MET A 110 -1.33 0.42 11.84
N SER A 111 -1.65 0.85 13.06
CA SER A 111 -0.82 1.82 13.80
C SER A 111 0.60 1.29 14.02
N GLU A 112 0.75 0.04 14.45
CA GLU A 112 2.04 -0.61 14.64
C GLU A 112 2.85 -0.68 13.33
N TYR A 113 2.21 -1.01 12.19
CA TYR A 113 2.90 -1.02 10.90
C TYR A 113 3.39 0.36 10.47
N LEU A 114 2.64 1.42 10.79
CA LEU A 114 3.02 2.79 10.47
C LEU A 114 4.18 3.32 11.33
N THR A 115 4.44 2.77 12.52
CA THR A 115 5.59 3.19 13.36
C THR A 115 6.94 2.97 12.69
N ASN A 116 7.03 1.99 11.78
CA ASN A 116 8.26 1.66 11.06
C ASN A 116 8.52 2.56 9.84
N ASP A 117 7.66 3.56 9.59
CA ASP A 117 7.81 4.49 8.47
C ASP A 117 8.92 5.53 8.71
N PHE A 118 9.55 6.00 7.64
CA PHE A 118 10.54 7.08 7.69
C PHE A 118 9.88 8.48 7.77
N SER A 119 8.60 8.56 7.40
CA SER A 119 7.77 9.76 7.56
C SER A 119 6.78 9.55 8.70
N ILE A 120 6.39 10.65 9.35
CA ILE A 120 5.36 10.59 10.40
C ILE A 120 4.05 10.18 9.75
N SER A 121 3.53 9.03 10.18
CA SER A 121 2.33 8.40 9.65
C SER A 121 1.46 7.95 10.81
N ASN A 122 0.15 8.24 10.76
CA ASN A 122 -0.78 7.93 11.84
C ASN A 122 -2.11 7.41 11.28
N VAL A 123 -2.75 6.52 12.03
CA VAL A 123 -4.18 6.28 11.91
C VAL A 123 -4.90 7.43 12.61
N VAL A 124 -5.86 8.06 11.93
CA VAL A 124 -6.64 9.19 12.46
C VAL A 124 -7.90 8.69 13.13
N ASP A 125 -8.76 8.02 12.38
CA ASP A 125 -10.03 7.46 12.85
C ASP A 125 -10.57 6.42 11.87
N ILE A 126 -11.65 5.75 12.25
CA ILE A 126 -12.54 5.05 11.32
C ILE A 126 -13.81 5.88 11.18
N THR A 127 -14.10 6.31 9.95
CA THR A 127 -15.30 7.08 9.65
C THR A 127 -16.58 6.30 10.00
N LYS A 128 -17.70 7.01 10.13
CA LYS A 128 -19.03 6.38 10.28
C LYS A 128 -19.43 5.48 9.12
N LEU A 129 -18.76 5.60 7.98
CA LEU A 129 -18.96 4.76 6.80
C LEU A 129 -18.09 3.50 6.81
N GLY A 130 -17.23 3.32 7.82
CA GLY A 130 -16.34 2.16 7.95
C GLY A 130 -14.99 2.31 7.26
N LEU A 131 -14.70 3.48 6.67
CA LEU A 131 -13.41 3.77 6.04
C LEU A 131 -12.37 4.17 7.08
N MET A 132 -11.16 3.63 6.97
CA MET A 132 -10.05 4.02 7.84
C MET A 132 -9.31 5.24 7.26
N GLU A 133 -9.15 6.27 8.07
CA GLU A 133 -8.45 7.51 7.70
C GLU A 133 -7.02 7.47 8.21
N LEU A 134 -6.07 7.72 7.32
CA LEU A 134 -4.65 7.78 7.63
C LEU A 134 -4.08 9.13 7.20
N THR A 135 -3.05 9.56 7.90
CA THR A 135 -2.23 10.71 7.49
C THR A 135 -0.78 10.29 7.37
N ARG A 136 -0.09 10.81 6.35
CA ARG A 136 1.36 10.65 6.20
C ARG A 136 1.99 11.97 5.78
N LYS A 137 2.96 12.47 6.55
CA LYS A 137 3.60 13.76 6.30
C LYS A 137 4.30 13.78 4.93
N LYS A 138 3.88 14.68 4.03
CA LYS A 138 4.53 14.91 2.72
C LYS A 138 5.91 15.53 2.93
N LYS A 139 6.94 14.86 2.42
CA LYS A 139 8.33 15.35 2.39
C LYS A 139 8.82 15.60 0.98
N GLU A 140 8.48 14.69 0.07
CA GLU A 140 8.91 14.68 -1.33
C GLU A 140 7.74 14.27 -2.23
N LYS A 141 7.94 14.35 -3.54
CA LYS A 141 6.96 13.90 -4.53
C LYS A 141 6.75 12.38 -4.46
N SER A 142 5.54 11.93 -4.76
CA SER A 142 5.23 10.51 -4.89
C SER A 142 5.90 9.93 -6.13
N LEU A 143 6.03 8.61 -6.17
CA LEU A 143 6.58 7.92 -7.33
C LEU A 143 5.77 8.22 -8.61
N GLU A 144 4.46 8.34 -8.49
CA GLU A 144 3.57 8.63 -9.60
C GLU A 144 3.72 10.07 -10.10
N GLU A 145 3.82 11.04 -9.19
CA GLU A 145 4.11 12.45 -9.53
C GLU A 145 5.43 12.56 -10.32
N ILE A 146 6.49 11.87 -9.87
CA ILE A 146 7.81 11.89 -10.53
C ILE A 146 7.75 11.31 -11.95
N VAL A 147 6.96 10.25 -12.16
CA VAL A 147 6.88 9.58 -13.46
C VAL A 147 6.00 10.37 -14.43
N ASN A 148 4.94 11.01 -13.95
CA ASN A 148 4.06 11.81 -14.80
C ASN A 148 4.75 13.10 -15.28
N GLU A 149 5.50 13.80 -14.43
CA GLU A 149 6.28 14.98 -14.86
C GLU A 149 7.26 14.67 -15.99
N LYS A 150 7.93 13.52 -15.93
CA LYS A 150 8.85 13.09 -17.01
C LYS A 150 8.15 12.78 -18.33
N LYS A 151 6.84 12.53 -18.34
CA LYS A 151 6.07 12.35 -19.57
C LYS A 151 5.67 13.69 -20.19
N ASP A 152 5.43 14.70 -19.36
CA ASP A 152 5.07 16.05 -19.83
C ASP A 152 6.29 16.83 -20.36
N ASP A 153 7.51 16.45 -19.94
CA ASP A 153 8.79 17.03 -20.39
C ASP A 153 9.37 16.40 -21.69
N ASN A 154 8.72 15.39 -22.29
CA ASN A 154 9.13 14.73 -23.55
C ASN A 154 8.11 14.94 -24.67
#